data_AF-A0A7C2YIA3-F1
#
_entry.id   AF-A0A7C2YIA3-F1
#
_cell.length_a   1.000
_cell.length_b   1.000
_cell.length_c   1.000
_cell.angle_alpha   90.00
_cell.angle_beta   90.00
_cell.angle_gamma   90.00
#
_symmetry.space_group_name_H-M   'P 1'
#
loop_
_entity.id
_entity.type
_entity.pdbx_description
1 polymer ?
#
loop_
_entity_poly.entity_id
_entity_poly.type
_entity_poly.pdbx_seq_one_letter_code
_entity_poly.pdbx_strand_id
1 'polypeptide(L)' 'MLPRRGKGALLLEKRGKALYEASARGAQDEGAQEIFLTLAEEEGRHIEVLSQAFADLMRTG' A
#
# COMPACT_ATOMS: atom_id res chain seq x y z
N MET A 1 -16.15 -3.98 -18.81
CA MET A 1 -15.89 -2.63 -18.25
C MET A 1 -15.28 -2.84 -16.85
N LEU A 2 -13.98 -2.57 -16.64
CA LEU A 2 -13.31 -2.85 -15.35
C LEU A 2 -13.90 -2.00 -14.20
N PRO A 3 -14.00 -2.52 -12.97
CA PRO A 3 -14.39 -1.70 -11.83
C PRO A 3 -13.29 -0.67 -11.53
N ARG A 4 -13.60 0.64 -11.68
CA ARG A 4 -12.68 1.75 -11.34
C ARG A 4 -12.17 1.69 -9.90
N ARG A 5 -12.86 0.95 -9.02
CA ARG A 5 -12.56 0.84 -7.59
C ARG A 5 -11.26 0.08 -7.29
N GLY A 6 -10.98 -1.03 -7.98
CA GLY A 6 -9.79 -1.85 -7.72
C GLY A 6 -8.47 -1.13 -8.03
N LYS A 7 -8.41 -0.43 -9.16
CA LYS A 7 -7.26 0.41 -9.53
C LYS A 7 -7.06 1.58 -8.57
N GLY A 8 -8.15 2.15 -8.05
CA GLY A 8 -8.12 3.22 -7.07
C GLY A 8 -7.53 2.78 -5.72
N ALA A 9 -7.96 1.62 -5.22
CA ALA A 9 -7.44 1.04 -3.98
C ALA A 9 -5.93 0.75 -4.09
N LEU A 10 -5.48 0.09 -5.17
CA LEU A 10 -4.06 -0.20 -5.35
C LEU A 10 -3.18 1.07 -5.44
N LEU A 11 -3.71 2.15 -6.04
CA LEU A 11 -3.00 3.43 -6.09
C LEU A 11 -2.96 4.12 -4.73
N LEU A 12 -4.02 3.97 -3.93
CA LEU A 12 -4.07 4.50 -2.57
C LEU A 12 -2.97 3.85 -1.71
N GLU A 13 -2.88 2.52 -1.69
CA GLU A 13 -1.88 1.83 -0.84
C GLU A 13 -0.44 2.15 -1.27
N LYS A 14 -0.18 2.24 -2.59
CA LYS A 14 1.13 2.66 -3.10
C LYS A 14 1.53 4.07 -2.62
N ARG A 15 0.56 4.98 -2.53
CA ARG A 15 0.79 6.33 -2.01
C ARG A 15 0.97 6.33 -0.49
N GLY A 16 0.17 5.53 0.23
CA GLY A 16 0.31 5.32 1.68
C GLY A 16 1.69 4.80 2.04
N LYS A 17 2.14 3.73 1.36
CA LYS A 17 3.49 3.18 1.54
C LYS A 17 4.59 4.23 1.33
N ALA A 18 4.54 4.96 0.21
CA ALA A 18 5.54 5.99 -0.09
C ALA A 18 5.52 7.14 0.94
N LEU A 19 4.33 7.52 1.43
CA LEU A 19 4.17 8.51 2.48
C LEU A 19 4.82 8.03 3.78
N TYR A 20 4.51 6.81 4.24
CA TYR A 20 5.06 6.29 5.48
C TYR A 20 6.58 6.07 5.42
N GLU A 21 7.12 5.59 4.30
CA GLU A 21 8.56 5.51 4.08
C GLU A 21 9.24 6.89 4.13
N ALA A 22 8.59 7.93 3.60
CA ALA A 22 9.10 9.30 3.67
C ALA A 22 9.04 9.84 5.10
N SER A 23 7.96 9.57 5.84
CA SER A 23 7.81 9.95 7.24
C SER A 23 8.84 9.26 8.13
N ALA A 24 9.11 7.97 7.92
CA ALA A 24 10.15 7.23 8.62
C ALA A 24 11.54 7.86 8.42
N ARG A 25 11.88 8.27 7.19
CA ARG A 25 13.16 8.95 6.89
C ARG A 25 13.29 10.32 7.56
N GLY A 26 12.18 10.98 7.83
CA GLY A 26 12.14 12.31 8.48
C GLY A 26 11.95 12.27 9.99
N ALA A 27 11.67 11.10 10.57
CA ALA A 27 11.45 10.95 12.00
C ALA A 27 12.78 11.07 12.76
N GLN A 28 12.77 11.88 13.83
CA GLN A 28 13.91 12.03 14.74
C GLN A 28 13.81 11.10 15.96
N ASP A 29 12.59 10.70 16.30
CA ASP A 29 12.31 9.74 17.37
C ASP A 29 12.30 8.32 16.79
N GLU A 30 13.06 7.42 17.42
CA GLU A 30 13.21 6.04 16.97
C GLU A 30 11.87 5.28 17.00
N GLY A 31 11.02 5.54 18.02
CA GLY A 31 9.70 4.93 18.13
C GLY A 31 8.76 5.39 17.01
N ALA A 32 8.77 6.68 16.68
CA ALA A 32 8.02 7.20 15.55
C ALA A 32 8.51 6.62 14.21
N GLN A 33 9.82 6.47 14.04
CA GLN A 33 10.40 5.83 12.85
C GLN A 33 9.90 4.38 12.71
N GLU A 34 9.93 3.60 13.79
CA GLU A 34 9.47 2.21 13.80
C GLU A 34 7.97 2.08 13.48
N ILE A 35 7.14 2.99 14.02
CA ILE A 35 5.72 3.04 13.69
C ILE A 35 5.52 3.28 12.18
N PHE A 36 6.22 4.26 11.59
CA PHE A 36 6.08 4.54 10.18
C PHE A 36 6.57 3.39 9.29
N LEU A 37 7.66 2.71 9.68
CA LEU A 37 8.13 1.52 8.97
C LEU A 37 7.10 0.39 9.05
N THR A 38 6.53 0.14 10.23
CA THR A 38 5.46 -0.86 10.41
C THR A 38 4.26 -0.56 9.51
N LEU A 39 3.83 0.70 9.46
CA LEU A 39 2.72 1.10 8.58
C LEU A 39 3.06 0.93 7.10
N ALA A 40 4.28 1.27 6.67
CA ALA A 40 4.73 1.04 5.30
C ALA A 40 4.74 -0.44 4.90
N GLU A 41 5.10 -1.33 5.85
CA GLU A 41 5.05 -2.78 5.65
C GLU A 41 3.62 -3.30 5.51
N GLU A 42 2.68 -2.81 6.33
CA GLU A 42 1.25 -3.14 6.20
C GLU A 42 0.70 -2.75 4.83
N GLU A 43 1.01 -1.55 4.34
CA GLU A 43 0.60 -1.16 2.99
C GLU A 43 1.23 -2.03 1.89
N GLY A 44 2.44 -2.54 2.12
CA GLY A 44 3.04 -3.56 1.27
C GLY A 44 2.18 -4.83 1.17
N ARG A 45 1.68 -5.34 2.31
CA ARG A 45 0.77 -6.49 2.35
C ARG A 45 -0.55 -6.20 1.64
N HIS A 46 -1.12 -5.02 1.84
CA HIS A 46 -2.35 -4.61 1.14
C HIS A 46 -2.15 -4.56 -0.39
N ILE A 47 -1.02 -4.04 -0.86
CA ILE A 47 -0.67 -4.00 -2.29
C ILE A 47 -0.61 -5.41 -2.88
N GLU A 48 0.00 -6.37 -2.19
CA GLU A 48 0.10 -7.76 -2.65
C GLU A 48 -1.29 -8.39 -2.79
N VAL A 49 -2.12 -8.30 -1.75
CA VAL A 49 -3.49 -8.83 -1.75
C VAL A 49 -4.34 -8.21 -2.86
N LEU A 50 -4.31 -6.87 -2.99
CA LEU A 50 -5.07 -6.17 -4.01
C LEU A 50 -4.58 -6.47 -5.43
N SER A 51 -3.26 -6.65 -5.61
CA SER A 51 -2.68 -7.02 -6.91
C SER A 51 -3.12 -8.41 -7.34
N GLN A 52 -3.10 -9.38 -6.42
CA GLN A 52 -3.57 -10.73 -6.68
C GLN A 52 -5.06 -10.76 -7.00
N ALA A 53 -5.89 -10.13 -6.16
CA ALA A 53 -7.34 -10.06 -6.37
C ALA A 53 -7.71 -9.39 -7.70
N PHE A 54 -6.97 -8.35 -8.09
CA PHE A 54 -7.16 -7.70 -9.38
C PHE A 54 -6.74 -8.59 -10.56
N ALA A 55 -5.63 -9.30 -10.46
CA ALA A 55 -5.17 -10.24 -11.48
C ALA A 55 -6.17 -11.38 -11.69
N ASP A 56 -6.69 -11.95 -10.59
CA ASP A 56 -7.68 -13.02 -10.65
C ASP A 56 -8.99 -12.56 -11.31
N LEU A 57 -9.49 -11.37 -10.94
CA LEU A 57 -10.68 -10.79 -11.56
C LEU A 57 -10.50 -10.59 -13.08
N MET A 58 -9.31 -10.20 -13.52
CA MET A 58 -8.99 -10.03 -14.94
C MET A 58 -8.87 -11.36 -15.70
N ARG A 59 -8.61 -12.46 -14.99
CA ARG A 59 -8.44 -13.80 -15.58
C ARG A 59 -9.76 -14.56 -15.66
N THR A 60 -10.72 -14.25 -14.79
CA THR A 60 -12.06 -14.86 -14.76
C THR A 60 -13.15 -14.01 -15.42
N GLY A 61 -12.79 -12.84 -15.96
CA GLY A 61 -13.69 -11.88 -16.60
C GLY A 61 -13.64 -11.88 -18.12
#